data_AF-A0A964EDZ0-F1
#
_entry.id   AF-A0A964EDZ0-F1
#
_cell.length_a   1.000
_cell.length_b   1.000
_cell.length_c   1.000
_cell.angle_alpha   90.00
_cell.angle_beta   90.00
_cell.angle_gamma   90.00
#
_symmetry.space_group_name_H-M   'P 1'
#
loop_
_entity.id
_entity.type
_entity.pdbx_description
1 polymer ?
#
loop_
_entity_poly.entity_id
_entity_poly.type
_entity_poly.pdbx_seq_one_letter_code
_entity_poly.pdbx_strand_id
1 'polypeptide(L)'
;MLTKEERFGYSSWRNLPWSYEREDPTITVGPNVWEYRYRYNAQGEREQKREWLTPAGDVTAPGYEWTYYLTSGNKKQLSVWKGMQTSESGFCGDTGTGSNVYLYPEEYLTYGGYAASLTTRPSGIVEYRIADHLGSNRVVLDNTGTVLSTTDYAPFGKPVAGSEDRKNWIDKETDAENDLGNLGVRTYDDNLGRFTSVDPMWEKFAFMNPYHYSHNSPVIRVDPDGLDDYKLTVWGFVELVKETEDENDVLFGTNEQGEILEDRSITVKKGILSKIKRGELSVKTKTGTVTYQTSNFEMIRGDSEAEALFKFLSNNSPVEWSLLQIGKKGDKGQNFISSSHDCCIERGGMSILEEKIAGGYTIRRHVHSHPNGTRAASADWVNFGDVIFYENSVDEKRKRIFEIYVPQTGFFYQYNENGIIGKAEDYEKE
;
A
#
# COMPACT_ATOMS: atom_id res chain seq x y z
N MET A 1 -7.74 23.58 -5.63
CA MET A 1 -7.10 23.08 -4.39
C MET A 1 -6.92 24.26 -3.45
N LEU A 2 -7.13 24.07 -2.16
CA LEU A 2 -6.86 25.05 -1.11
C LEU A 2 -5.69 24.53 -0.27
N THR A 3 -4.74 25.40 0.09
CA THR A 3 -3.71 25.09 1.09
C THR A 3 -4.36 24.97 2.47
N LYS A 4 -4.16 23.85 3.17
CA LYS A 4 -4.59 23.70 4.57
C LYS A 4 -3.63 24.47 5.47
N GLU A 5 -4.16 25.33 6.34
CA GLU A 5 -3.44 25.87 7.51
C GLU A 5 -4.09 25.28 8.76
N GLU A 6 -3.34 24.51 9.54
CA GLU A 6 -3.80 24.01 10.84
C GLU A 6 -3.17 24.82 11.98
N ARG A 7 -3.91 24.99 13.07
CA ARG A 7 -3.53 25.82 14.22
C ARG A 7 -3.75 25.05 15.52
N PHE A 8 -2.70 24.96 16.34
CA PHE A 8 -2.70 24.30 17.66
C PHE A 8 -2.18 25.27 18.71
N GLY A 9 -2.96 25.58 19.75
CA GLY A 9 -2.62 26.60 20.75
C GLY A 9 -2.37 26.06 22.16
N TYR A 10 -1.55 26.77 22.94
CA TYR A 10 -1.31 26.50 24.37
C TYR A 10 -1.47 27.77 25.21
N SER A 11 -2.13 27.67 26.36
CA SER A 11 -2.30 28.80 27.30
C SER A 11 -1.61 28.54 28.63
N SER A 12 -0.92 29.55 29.16
CA SER A 12 -0.19 29.48 30.45
C SER A 12 -1.09 29.35 31.70
N TRP A 13 -2.40 29.20 31.51
CA TRP A 13 -3.40 29.07 32.58
C TRP A 13 -4.20 27.77 32.53
N ARG A 14 -4.14 27.01 31.43
CA ARG A 14 -4.79 25.69 31.28
C ARG A 14 -3.96 24.80 30.36
N ASN A 15 -3.34 23.78 30.94
CA ASN A 15 -2.58 22.75 30.24
C ASN A 15 -3.52 21.77 29.51
N LEU A 16 -4.18 22.24 28.46
CA LEU A 16 -5.01 21.43 27.56
C LEU A 16 -4.77 21.92 26.12
N PRO A 17 -4.34 21.07 25.18
CA PRO A 17 -4.23 21.46 23.78
C PRO A 17 -5.61 21.63 23.15
N TRP A 18 -5.72 22.57 22.21
CA TRP A 18 -6.93 22.83 21.44
C TRP A 18 -6.63 23.27 20.01
N SER A 19 -7.53 22.88 19.09
CA SER A 19 -7.44 23.10 17.64
C SER A 19 -8.75 23.73 17.13
N TYR A 20 -8.68 24.68 16.19
CA TYR A 20 -9.86 25.32 15.60
C TYR A 20 -9.65 25.66 14.12
N GLU A 21 -10.72 25.53 13.32
CA GLU A 21 -10.65 25.51 11.85
C GLU A 21 -11.49 26.65 11.20
N ARG A 22 -11.72 27.76 11.91
CA ARG A 22 -12.42 28.94 11.38
C ARG A 22 -11.85 30.27 11.88
N GLU A 23 -12.13 31.32 11.12
CA GLU A 23 -12.09 32.69 11.59
C GLU A 23 -13.50 33.09 12.07
N ASP A 24 -13.69 33.13 13.39
CA ASP A 24 -14.86 33.78 13.99
C ASP A 24 -14.45 35.19 14.45
N PRO A 25 -14.92 36.26 13.79
CA PRO A 25 -14.52 37.63 14.11
C PRO A 25 -15.15 38.17 15.41
N THR A 26 -15.94 37.37 16.13
CA THR A 26 -16.63 37.79 17.37
C THR A 26 -15.91 37.37 18.66
N ILE A 27 -14.82 36.62 18.57
CA ILE A 27 -14.01 36.25 19.75
C ILE A 27 -13.41 37.51 20.38
N THR A 28 -13.86 37.82 21.61
CA THR A 28 -13.29 38.92 22.40
C THR A 28 -11.86 38.57 22.80
N VAL A 29 -10.91 39.42 22.41
CA VAL A 29 -9.47 39.14 22.47
C VAL A 29 -9.01 38.80 23.89
N GLY A 30 -8.57 37.55 24.08
CA GLY A 30 -7.95 37.08 25.32
C GLY A 30 -6.49 37.55 25.47
N PRO A 31 -5.80 37.15 26.56
CA PRO A 31 -4.35 37.36 26.67
C PRO A 31 -3.62 36.62 25.54
N ASN A 32 -2.45 37.12 25.15
CA ASN A 32 -1.62 36.55 24.07
C ASN A 32 -1.45 35.02 24.21
N VAL A 33 -1.77 34.27 23.15
CA VAL A 33 -1.68 32.80 23.08
C VAL A 33 -0.57 32.39 22.11
N TRP A 34 0.30 31.47 22.53
CA TRP A 34 1.28 30.84 21.66
C TRP A 34 0.63 29.68 20.90
N GLU A 35 0.80 29.66 19.58
CA GLU A 35 0.20 28.70 18.68
C GLU A 35 1.23 28.22 17.66
N TYR A 36 1.23 26.92 17.33
CA TYR A 36 1.94 26.41 16.16
C TYR A 36 1.00 26.41 14.95
N ARG A 37 1.52 26.94 13.84
CA ARG A 37 0.85 26.95 12.53
C ARG A 37 1.55 25.99 11.57
N TYR A 38 0.78 25.11 10.97
CA TYR A 38 1.24 24.09 10.04
C TYR A 38 0.70 24.38 8.64
N ARG A 39 1.54 24.21 7.62
CA ARG A 39 1.16 24.39 6.22
C ARG A 39 1.61 23.20 5.38
N TYR A 40 0.69 22.73 4.54
CA TYR A 40 0.83 21.52 3.74
C TYR A 40 0.83 21.82 2.24
N ASN A 41 1.59 21.01 1.50
CA ASN A 41 1.67 21.09 0.04
C ASN A 41 0.45 20.45 -0.64
N ALA A 42 0.41 20.45 -1.98
CA ALA A 42 -0.71 19.92 -2.75
C ALA A 42 -0.88 18.39 -2.65
N GLN A 43 0.13 17.67 -2.16
CA GLN A 43 0.16 16.23 -1.92
C GLN A 43 -0.25 15.84 -0.49
N GLY A 44 -0.54 16.82 0.38
CA GLY A 44 -0.90 16.60 1.78
C GLY A 44 0.29 16.38 2.72
N GLU A 45 1.52 16.54 2.25
CA GLU A 45 2.70 16.50 3.12
C GLU A 45 3.03 17.90 3.67
N ARG A 46 3.57 17.95 4.88
CA ARG A 46 3.92 19.21 5.54
C ARG A 46 5.10 19.88 4.85
N GLU A 47 4.94 21.14 4.43
CA GLU A 47 6.02 21.97 3.87
C GLU A 47 6.57 22.98 4.89
N GLN A 48 5.81 23.33 5.93
CA GLN A 48 6.23 24.24 7.00
C GLN A 48 5.52 23.96 8.33
N LYS A 49 6.23 24.16 9.44
CA LYS A 49 5.65 24.53 10.75
C LYS A 49 6.34 25.77 11.33
N ARG A 50 5.62 26.63 12.04
CA ARG A 50 6.14 27.85 12.68
C ARG A 50 5.39 28.20 13.96
N GLU A 51 6.07 28.85 14.88
CA GLU A 51 5.44 29.52 16.02
C GLU A 51 4.71 30.81 15.59
N TRP A 52 3.64 31.15 16.32
CA TRP A 52 2.79 32.30 16.08
C TRP A 52 2.20 32.81 17.41
N LEU A 53 2.06 34.13 17.54
CA LEU A 53 1.42 34.74 18.72
C LEU A 53 0.09 35.36 18.34
N THR A 54 -1.02 34.75 18.74
CA THR A 54 -2.34 35.36 18.52
C THR A 54 -2.63 36.36 19.66
N PRO A 55 -2.99 37.63 19.38
CA PRO A 55 -3.27 38.24 18.06
C PRO A 55 -2.09 39.02 17.43
N ALA A 56 -0.92 39.08 18.08
CA ALA A 56 0.20 39.95 17.70
C ALA A 56 0.84 39.65 16.33
N GLY A 57 0.71 38.41 15.83
CA GLY A 57 1.20 37.98 14.53
C GLY A 57 2.55 37.26 14.57
N ASP A 58 3.28 37.37 13.46
CA ASP A 58 4.68 36.95 13.32
C ASP A 58 5.59 37.87 14.15
N VAL A 59 6.12 37.37 15.28
CA VAL A 59 6.66 38.24 16.35
C VAL A 59 8.11 38.67 16.13
N THR A 60 8.38 39.95 16.37
CA THR A 60 9.66 40.62 16.17
C THR A 60 10.63 40.51 17.36
N ALA A 61 10.78 39.32 17.95
CA ALA A 61 11.79 39.04 18.97
C ALA A 61 12.64 37.82 18.59
N PRO A 62 13.94 37.76 18.97
CA PRO A 62 14.80 36.63 18.63
C PRO A 62 14.38 35.38 19.40
N GLY A 63 14.15 34.27 18.69
CA GLY A 63 13.92 32.96 19.28
C GLY A 63 12.85 32.10 18.58
N TYR A 64 11.94 32.69 17.81
CA TYR A 64 10.82 31.94 17.22
C TYR A 64 11.26 31.02 16.10
N GLU A 65 11.00 29.72 16.30
CA GLU A 65 11.40 28.69 15.35
C GLU A 65 10.40 28.51 14.20
N TRP A 66 10.96 28.53 13.00
CA TRP A 66 10.34 28.03 11.78
C TRP A 66 11.06 26.73 11.40
N THR A 67 10.33 25.75 10.88
CA THR A 67 10.89 24.53 10.30
C THR A 67 10.24 24.30 8.93
N TYR A 68 11.06 24.22 7.89
CA TYR A 68 10.66 24.03 6.50
C TYR A 68 11.12 22.66 6.01
N TYR A 69 10.28 21.99 5.22
CA TYR A 69 10.54 20.65 4.71
C TYR A 69 10.53 20.66 3.19
N LEU A 70 11.66 20.31 2.57
CA LEU A 70 11.72 20.09 1.12
C LEU A 70 11.26 18.66 0.82
N THR A 71 10.10 18.49 0.19
CA THR A 71 9.54 17.18 -0.17
C THR A 71 9.82 16.81 -1.63
N SER A 72 10.14 15.54 -1.90
CA SER A 72 10.20 14.98 -3.25
C SER A 72 8.80 14.77 -3.86
N GLY A 73 8.76 14.43 -5.16
CA GLY A 73 7.50 14.06 -5.83
C GLY A 73 6.82 12.82 -5.23
N ASN A 74 7.59 11.88 -4.67
CA ASN A 74 7.10 10.70 -3.94
C ASN A 74 7.01 10.95 -2.42
N LYS A 75 6.53 12.12 -1.99
CA LYS A 75 6.19 12.50 -0.60
C LYS A 75 7.34 12.50 0.43
N LYS A 76 8.53 11.97 0.14
CA LYS A 76 9.64 11.89 1.10
C LYS A 76 10.30 13.26 1.38
N GLN A 77 10.57 13.56 2.64
CA GLN A 77 11.35 14.73 3.06
C GLN A 77 12.83 14.55 2.63
N LEU A 78 13.35 15.43 1.77
CA LEU A 78 14.75 15.43 1.26
C LEU A 78 15.68 16.32 2.09
N SER A 79 15.18 17.42 2.65
CA SER A 79 15.95 18.23 3.60
C SER A 79 15.04 19.01 4.53
N VAL A 80 15.53 19.25 5.75
CA VAL A 80 14.91 20.12 6.76
C VAL A 80 15.76 21.36 6.92
N TRP A 81 15.11 22.51 6.94
CA TRP A 81 15.73 23.81 7.19
C TRP A 81 15.04 24.47 8.37
N LYS A 82 15.82 24.85 9.37
CA LYS A 82 15.35 25.71 10.45
C LYS A 82 15.39 27.17 10.00
N GLY A 83 14.52 27.98 10.55
CA GLY A 83 14.44 29.41 10.32
C GLY A 83 14.27 30.15 11.63
N MET A 84 14.93 31.30 11.77
CA MET A 84 14.73 32.21 12.89
C MET A 84 14.19 33.55 12.36
N GLN A 85 13.03 33.97 12.83
CA GLN A 85 12.50 35.29 12.50
C GLN A 85 13.28 36.38 13.23
N THR A 86 13.43 37.53 12.58
CA THR A 86 14.06 38.74 13.13
C THR A 86 13.16 39.96 13.00
N SER A 87 13.55 41.03 13.68
CA SER A 87 12.89 42.35 13.67
C SER A 87 13.48 43.33 12.64
N GLU A 88 14.36 42.87 11.74
CA GLU A 88 15.14 43.76 10.89
C GLU A 88 14.35 44.20 9.65
N SER A 89 14.16 45.52 9.50
CA SER A 89 13.75 46.15 8.24
C SER A 89 14.73 45.79 7.13
N GLY A 90 14.20 45.48 5.94
CA GLY A 90 14.88 44.62 4.97
C GLY A 90 16.30 45.04 4.55
N PHE A 91 17.15 44.03 4.39
CA PHE A 91 18.27 44.11 3.47
C PHE A 91 17.78 44.62 2.10
N CYS A 92 18.59 45.39 1.38
CA CYS A 92 18.23 46.17 0.19
C CYS A 92 17.07 47.19 0.30
N GLY A 93 16.69 47.60 1.53
CA GLY A 93 16.06 48.91 1.76
C GLY A 93 14.53 48.95 1.66
N ASP A 94 13.86 47.83 1.90
CA ASP A 94 12.42 47.83 2.12
C ASP A 94 12.07 48.59 3.42
N THR A 95 11.02 49.42 3.36
CA THR A 95 10.52 50.24 4.47
C THR A 95 9.34 49.61 5.20
N GLY A 96 8.90 48.41 4.78
CA GLY A 96 7.99 47.58 5.55
C GLY A 96 8.61 47.09 6.87
N THR A 97 7.75 46.81 7.86
CA THR A 97 8.12 46.10 9.09
C THR A 97 8.43 44.64 8.75
N GLY A 98 9.69 44.36 8.42
CA GLY A 98 10.11 43.12 7.75
C GLY A 98 10.12 41.89 8.65
N SER A 99 9.21 40.94 8.39
CA SER A 99 9.22 39.59 8.97
C SER A 99 10.28 38.70 8.31
N ASN A 100 11.55 39.12 8.36
CA ASN A 100 12.65 38.41 7.73
C ASN A 100 13.03 37.14 8.53
N VAL A 101 13.05 35.99 7.85
CA VAL A 101 13.41 34.68 8.42
C VAL A 101 14.78 34.24 7.88
N TYR A 102 15.77 34.15 8.75
CA TYR A 102 17.10 33.63 8.40
C TYR A 102 17.07 32.10 8.42
N LEU A 103 17.29 31.48 7.26
CA LEU A 103 17.27 30.02 7.09
C LEU A 103 18.65 29.40 7.25
N TYR A 104 18.71 28.25 7.92
CA TYR A 104 19.88 27.39 8.01
C TYR A 104 19.48 25.91 7.87
N PRO A 105 20.33 25.05 7.25
CA PRO A 105 20.02 23.65 7.10
C PRO A 105 20.12 22.93 8.44
N GLU A 106 19.31 21.90 8.64
CA GLU A 106 19.26 21.06 9.84
C GLU A 106 19.48 19.57 9.50
N GLU A 107 18.87 19.10 8.40
CA GLU A 107 19.03 17.72 7.91
C GLU A 107 19.04 17.65 6.39
N TYR A 108 19.88 16.78 5.83
CA TYR A 108 19.75 16.28 4.46
C TYR A 108 19.46 14.78 4.52
N LEU A 109 18.33 14.35 3.97
CA LEU A 109 17.86 12.96 4.06
C LEU A 109 18.02 12.26 2.71
N THR A 110 18.62 11.07 2.73
CA THR A 110 18.73 10.19 1.55
C THR A 110 18.11 8.84 1.87
N TYR A 111 17.33 8.31 0.93
CA TYR A 111 16.63 7.03 1.05
C TYR A 111 17.27 6.00 0.13
N GLY A 112 17.44 4.77 0.63
CA GLY A 112 17.91 3.63 -0.14
C GLY A 112 16.76 2.88 -0.82
N GLY A 113 17.02 1.62 -1.17
CA GLY A 113 15.93 0.66 -1.44
C GLY A 113 15.39 0.09 -0.13
N TYR A 114 14.09 -0.21 -0.08
CA TYR A 114 13.37 -0.54 1.14
C TYR A 114 13.45 0.60 2.20
N ALA A 115 13.08 0.34 3.45
CA ALA A 115 13.02 1.35 4.51
C ALA A 115 14.39 1.85 5.05
N ALA A 116 15.49 1.62 4.32
CA ALA A 116 16.80 2.15 4.69
C ALA A 116 16.90 3.65 4.38
N SER A 117 17.35 4.46 5.34
CA SER A 117 17.62 5.88 5.12
C SER A 117 18.87 6.35 5.87
N LEU A 118 19.39 7.51 5.48
CA LEU A 118 20.43 8.20 6.22
C LEU A 118 20.13 9.70 6.33
N THR A 119 20.47 10.30 7.47
CA THR A 119 20.56 11.76 7.63
C THR A 119 22.03 12.16 7.56
N THR A 120 22.33 13.17 6.75
CA THR A 120 23.58 13.93 6.84
C THR A 120 23.28 15.23 7.55
N ARG A 121 23.97 15.48 8.68
CA ARG A 121 23.90 16.75 9.42
C ARG A 121 24.76 17.83 8.72
N PRO A 122 24.49 19.12 8.92
CA PRO A 122 25.30 20.23 8.38
C PRO A 122 26.80 20.17 8.75
N SER A 123 27.14 19.48 9.84
CA SER A 123 28.50 19.20 10.29
C SER A 123 29.26 18.15 9.45
N GLY A 124 28.58 17.47 8.51
CA GLY A 124 29.12 16.34 7.75
C GLY A 124 29.04 14.99 8.48
N ILE A 125 28.44 14.93 9.67
CA ILE A 125 28.11 13.67 10.35
C ILE A 125 27.02 12.95 9.56
N VAL A 126 27.17 11.63 9.38
CA VAL A 126 26.19 10.77 8.72
C VAL A 126 25.65 9.75 9.71
N GLU A 127 24.31 9.74 9.83
CA GLU A 127 23.51 8.87 10.68
C GLU A 127 22.76 7.86 9.79
N TYR A 128 22.99 6.56 9.99
CA TYR A 128 22.39 5.48 9.21
C TYR A 128 21.23 4.86 9.99
N ARG A 129 20.02 4.85 9.42
CA ARG A 129 18.82 4.28 10.05
C ARG A 129 18.56 2.86 9.58
N ILE A 130 18.38 1.95 10.54
CA ILE A 130 17.89 0.58 10.33
C ILE A 130 16.46 0.52 10.84
N ALA A 131 15.52 0.30 9.92
CA ALA A 131 14.09 0.23 10.21
C ALA A 131 13.57 -1.21 10.30
N ASP A 132 12.39 -1.38 10.92
CA ASP A 132 11.61 -2.62 10.84
C ASP A 132 10.80 -2.73 9.55
N HIS A 133 9.99 -3.80 9.42
CA HIS A 133 9.20 -4.10 8.22
C HIS A 133 8.07 -3.08 7.96
N LEU A 134 7.77 -2.21 8.93
CA LEU A 134 6.80 -1.11 8.79
C LEU A 134 7.48 0.22 8.44
N GLY A 135 8.82 0.24 8.38
CA GLY A 135 9.61 1.45 8.18
C GLY A 135 9.87 2.25 9.47
N SER A 136 9.61 1.68 10.65
CA SER A 136 9.90 2.34 11.93
C SER A 136 11.39 2.25 12.25
N ASN A 137 12.05 3.38 12.47
CA ASN A 137 13.48 3.45 12.80
C ASN A 137 13.78 2.75 14.14
N ARG A 138 14.51 1.63 14.12
CA ARG A 138 14.84 0.82 15.30
C ARG A 138 16.24 1.05 15.84
N VAL A 139 17.19 1.36 14.97
CA VAL A 139 18.60 1.59 15.34
C VAL A 139 19.18 2.68 14.45
N VAL A 140 19.82 3.68 15.07
CA VAL A 140 20.65 4.67 14.37
C VAL A 140 22.12 4.35 14.63
N LEU A 141 22.91 4.25 13.56
CA LEU A 141 24.36 4.03 13.60
C LEU A 141 25.12 5.27 13.11
N ASP A 142 26.34 5.47 13.60
CA ASP A 142 27.30 6.39 13.00
C ASP A 142 28.03 5.76 11.79
N ASN A 143 28.95 6.52 11.18
CA ASN A 143 29.78 6.06 10.06
C ASN A 143 30.87 5.03 10.43
N THR A 144 31.00 4.64 11.70
CA THR A 144 31.84 3.53 12.18
C THR A 144 31.03 2.25 12.44
N GLY A 145 29.69 2.34 12.42
CA GLY A 145 28.79 1.27 12.86
C GLY A 145 28.54 1.25 14.36
N THR A 146 28.92 2.31 15.09
CA THR A 146 28.61 2.47 16.52
C THR A 146 27.14 2.88 16.66
N VAL A 147 26.43 2.23 17.59
CA VAL A 147 25.03 2.55 17.91
C VAL A 147 24.95 3.92 18.58
N LEU A 148 24.25 4.85 17.93
CA LEU A 148 23.92 6.17 18.45
C LEU A 148 22.61 6.14 19.25
N SER A 149 21.61 5.41 18.74
CA SER A 149 20.34 5.18 19.43
C SER A 149 19.68 3.86 19.02
N THR A 150 18.77 3.39 19.87
CA THR A 150 17.87 2.26 19.61
C THR A 150 16.49 2.64 20.10
N THR A 151 15.44 2.32 19.36
CA THR A 151 14.05 2.62 19.75
C THR A 151 13.12 1.44 19.47
N ASP A 152 12.36 1.08 20.51
CA ASP A 152 11.31 0.07 20.45
C ASP A 152 9.93 0.73 20.53
N TYR A 153 8.99 0.26 19.72
CA TYR A 153 7.62 0.78 19.64
C TYR A 153 6.59 -0.26 20.05
N ALA A 154 5.53 0.19 20.72
CA ALA A 154 4.27 -0.54 20.86
C ALA A 154 3.57 -0.66 19.48
N PRO A 155 2.58 -1.57 19.33
CA PRO A 155 1.88 -1.78 18.04
C PRO A 155 1.32 -0.51 17.39
N PHE A 156 0.82 0.45 18.18
CA PHE A 156 0.27 1.73 17.72
C PHE A 156 1.31 2.86 17.72
N GLY A 157 2.59 2.54 17.55
CA GLY A 157 3.67 3.52 17.34
C GLY A 157 4.29 4.13 18.58
N LYS A 158 3.64 4.05 19.74
CA LYS A 158 4.18 4.63 20.98
C LYS A 158 5.57 4.07 21.35
N PRO A 159 6.62 4.90 21.54
CA PRO A 159 7.90 4.45 22.06
C PRO A 159 7.76 3.81 23.45
N VAL A 160 8.39 2.65 23.64
CA VAL A 160 8.42 1.92 24.92
C VAL A 160 9.82 1.84 25.54
N ALA A 161 10.87 2.01 24.72
CA ALA A 161 12.26 2.19 25.16
C ALA A 161 13.04 2.92 24.04
N GLY A 162 14.01 3.75 24.43
CA GLY A 162 14.95 4.36 23.48
C GLY A 162 15.20 5.85 23.70
N SER A 163 15.63 6.51 22.63
CA SER A 163 15.69 7.98 22.51
C SER A 163 14.99 8.39 21.22
N GLU A 164 14.13 9.39 21.30
CA GLU A 164 13.31 9.80 20.15
C GLU A 164 14.15 10.57 19.11
N ASP A 165 14.13 10.05 17.89
CA ASP A 165 14.62 10.73 16.69
C ASP A 165 13.43 11.46 16.03
N ARG A 166 13.70 12.57 15.34
CA ARG A 166 12.67 13.38 14.66
C ARG A 166 11.87 12.57 13.65
N LYS A 167 12.49 11.57 13.01
CA LYS A 167 11.78 10.54 12.23
C LYS A 167 11.91 9.18 12.92
N ASN A 168 10.80 8.70 13.47
CA ASN A 168 10.76 7.57 14.39
C ASN A 168 9.92 6.40 13.85
N TRP A 169 8.64 6.32 14.23
CA TRP A 169 7.71 5.28 13.78
C TRP A 169 7.27 5.52 12.33
N ILE A 170 7.16 4.45 11.53
CA ILE A 170 6.73 4.43 10.12
C ILE A 170 7.35 5.52 9.21
N ASP A 171 8.60 5.94 9.48
CA ASP A 171 9.29 7.04 8.78
C ASP A 171 8.52 8.39 8.82
N LYS A 172 7.70 8.62 9.86
CA LYS A 172 6.98 9.87 10.16
C LYS A 172 7.56 10.56 11.40
N GLU A 173 7.00 11.73 11.72
CA GLU A 173 7.55 12.70 12.67
C GLU A 173 6.56 13.00 13.80
N THR A 174 7.00 12.88 15.05
CA THR A 174 6.24 13.34 16.23
C THR A 174 6.56 14.81 16.50
N ASP A 175 5.53 15.63 16.69
CA ASP A 175 5.64 17.04 17.01
C ASP A 175 5.73 17.24 18.53
N ALA A 176 6.95 17.51 19.03
CA ALA A 176 7.23 17.71 20.46
C ALA A 176 6.49 18.91 21.11
N GLU A 177 5.84 19.76 20.31
CA GLU A 177 4.97 20.83 20.77
C GLU A 177 3.55 20.36 21.16
N ASN A 178 3.14 19.14 20.79
CA ASN A 178 1.80 18.60 21.10
C ASN A 178 1.75 17.08 21.39
N ASP A 179 2.88 16.37 21.31
CA ASP A 179 3.03 14.92 21.47
C ASP A 179 2.24 14.08 20.43
N LEU A 180 2.04 14.61 19.22
CA LEU A 180 1.26 13.95 18.16
C LEU A 180 2.10 13.63 16.90
N GLY A 181 1.79 12.53 16.25
CA GLY A 181 2.39 12.12 14.97
C GLY A 181 1.80 12.87 13.77
N ASN A 182 2.65 13.47 12.95
CA ASN A 182 2.29 14.03 11.65
C ASN A 182 2.28 12.93 10.58
N LEU A 183 1.09 12.45 10.22
CA LEU A 183 0.86 11.47 9.14
C LEU A 183 0.37 12.17 7.85
N GLY A 184 0.80 13.42 7.61
CA GLY A 184 0.45 14.21 6.43
C GLY A 184 -0.95 14.80 6.52
N VAL A 185 -1.94 14.14 5.92
CA VAL A 185 -3.33 14.67 5.85
C VAL A 185 -4.07 14.68 7.18
N ARG A 186 -3.56 13.98 8.21
CA ARG A 186 -4.10 13.92 9.57
C ARG A 186 -3.00 13.83 10.62
N THR A 187 -3.30 14.39 11.79
CA THR A 187 -2.53 14.26 13.02
C THR A 187 -2.96 13.02 13.82
N TYR A 188 -2.02 12.35 14.49
CA TYR A 188 -2.19 11.04 15.12
C TYR A 188 -1.78 11.03 16.60
N ASP A 189 -2.57 10.36 17.44
CA ASP A 189 -2.32 10.11 18.86
C ASP A 189 -1.92 8.63 19.04
N ASP A 190 -0.68 8.39 19.46
CA ASP A 190 -0.07 7.07 19.68
C ASP A 190 -0.49 6.41 21.01
N ASN A 191 -1.00 7.19 21.96
CA ASN A 191 -1.54 6.73 23.24
C ASN A 191 -2.95 6.17 23.06
N LEU A 192 -3.74 6.78 22.18
CA LEU A 192 -5.08 6.33 21.81
C LEU A 192 -5.07 5.33 20.65
N GLY A 193 -4.03 5.34 19.80
CA GLY A 193 -3.98 4.58 18.56
C GLY A 193 -4.97 5.11 17.52
N ARG A 194 -5.13 6.43 17.44
CA ARG A 194 -6.21 7.11 16.70
C ARG A 194 -5.74 8.37 16.00
N PHE A 195 -6.35 8.71 14.87
CA PHE A 195 -6.26 10.07 14.35
C PHE A 195 -7.06 11.03 15.24
N THR A 196 -6.60 12.27 15.39
CA THR A 196 -7.31 13.30 16.17
C THR A 196 -8.43 13.98 15.38
N SER A 197 -8.51 13.72 14.07
CA SER A 197 -9.50 14.27 13.14
C SER A 197 -10.21 13.19 12.33
N VAL A 198 -11.44 13.51 11.90
CA VAL A 198 -12.28 12.67 11.03
C VAL A 198 -11.59 12.42 9.69
N ASP A 199 -11.62 11.18 9.21
CA ASP A 199 -11.16 10.83 7.86
C ASP A 199 -11.84 11.71 6.78
N PRO A 200 -11.09 12.43 5.93
CA PRO A 200 -11.67 13.22 4.85
C PRO A 200 -12.51 12.40 3.85
N MET A 201 -12.37 11.07 3.83
CA MET A 201 -13.11 10.14 2.99
C MET A 201 -14.15 9.31 3.77
N TRP A 202 -14.45 9.64 5.04
CA TRP A 202 -15.32 8.85 5.92
C TRP A 202 -16.69 8.48 5.32
N GLU A 203 -17.28 9.35 4.48
CA GLU A 203 -18.57 9.10 3.82
C GLU A 203 -18.55 7.85 2.92
N LYS A 204 -17.38 7.52 2.33
CA LYS A 204 -17.18 6.28 1.54
C LYS A 204 -17.10 5.03 2.41
N PHE A 205 -16.77 5.20 3.69
CA PHE A 205 -16.48 4.15 4.66
C PHE A 205 -17.34 4.30 5.92
N ALA A 206 -18.62 4.70 5.77
CA ALA A 206 -19.50 5.05 6.88
C ALA A 206 -19.82 3.91 7.87
N PHE A 207 -19.38 2.69 7.58
CA PHE A 207 -19.42 1.52 8.47
C PHE A 207 -18.15 1.34 9.32
N MET A 208 -17.09 2.11 9.04
CA MET A 208 -15.83 2.15 9.78
C MET A 208 -15.82 3.33 10.78
N ASN A 209 -14.92 3.28 11.77
CA ASN A 209 -14.72 4.39 12.69
C ASN A 209 -13.79 5.44 12.03
N PRO A 210 -14.22 6.69 11.79
CA PRO A 210 -13.45 7.69 11.03
C PRO A 210 -12.15 8.16 11.70
N TYR A 211 -11.89 7.75 12.95
CA TYR A 211 -10.67 8.05 13.69
C TYR A 211 -9.71 6.85 13.78
N HIS A 212 -10.05 5.68 13.21
CA HIS A 212 -9.20 4.49 13.29
C HIS A 212 -7.88 4.67 12.53
N TYR A 213 -6.78 4.12 13.06
CA TYR A 213 -5.52 3.99 12.33
C TYR A 213 -5.36 2.55 11.84
N SER A 214 -5.00 2.39 10.57
CA SER A 214 -4.59 1.12 9.97
C SER A 214 -5.53 -0.06 10.30
N HIS A 215 -6.84 0.21 10.30
CA HIS A 215 -7.93 -0.72 10.67
C HIS A 215 -7.84 -1.39 12.06
N ASN A 216 -6.96 -0.93 12.95
CA ASN A 216 -6.52 -1.58 14.20
C ASN A 216 -5.56 -2.77 14.03
N SER A 217 -4.96 -2.95 12.84
CA SER A 217 -3.97 -4.00 12.53
C SER A 217 -2.55 -3.45 12.25
N PRO A 218 -2.02 -2.50 13.07
CA PRO A 218 -0.83 -1.71 12.73
C PRO A 218 0.49 -2.49 12.70
N VAL A 219 0.50 -3.76 13.12
CA VAL A 219 1.66 -4.65 13.06
C VAL A 219 1.84 -5.29 11.67
N ILE A 220 0.76 -5.34 10.87
CA ILE A 220 0.71 -5.97 9.55
C ILE A 220 0.55 -4.91 8.46
N ARG A 221 -0.28 -3.89 8.73
CA ARG A 221 -0.59 -2.79 7.82
C ARG A 221 0.17 -1.52 8.23
N VAL A 222 0.98 -0.96 7.33
CA VAL A 222 1.39 0.45 7.41
C VAL A 222 0.30 1.30 6.74
N ASP A 223 0.00 2.48 7.28
CA ASP A 223 -0.83 3.50 6.62
C ASP A 223 -0.03 4.82 6.58
N PRO A 224 1.07 4.90 5.79
CA PRO A 224 2.07 5.99 5.90
C PRO A 224 1.65 7.23 5.09
N ASP A 225 1.08 7.02 3.92
CA ASP A 225 0.40 8.02 3.11
C ASP A 225 -0.89 7.47 2.46
N GLY A 226 -1.29 6.27 2.90
CA GLY A 226 -2.64 5.72 2.99
C GLY A 226 -3.41 5.54 1.69
N LEU A 227 -3.02 4.56 0.87
CA LEU A 227 -3.37 4.46 -0.56
C LEU A 227 -3.21 2.96 -1.09
N ASP A 228 -3.72 2.54 -2.29
CA ASP A 228 -4.18 1.17 -2.79
C ASP A 228 -4.19 -0.02 -1.78
N ASP A 229 -5.41 -0.33 -1.31
CA ASP A 229 -5.86 -1.69 -1.03
C ASP A 229 -6.73 -2.20 -2.20
N TYR A 230 -6.73 -3.51 -2.47
CA TYR A 230 -7.71 -4.22 -3.30
C TYR A 230 -8.44 -5.29 -2.47
N LYS A 231 -9.66 -5.63 -2.86
CA LYS A 231 -10.41 -6.76 -2.28
C LYS A 231 -10.83 -7.77 -3.36
N LEU A 232 -10.71 -9.05 -3.05
CA LEU A 232 -11.31 -10.17 -3.76
C LEU A 232 -12.68 -10.43 -3.12
N THR A 233 -13.74 -10.13 -3.88
CA THR A 233 -15.12 -10.39 -3.46
C THR A 233 -15.43 -11.88 -3.44
N VAL A 234 -16.46 -12.27 -2.70
CA VAL A 234 -17.04 -13.63 -2.69
C VAL A 234 -17.52 -14.13 -4.07
N TRP A 235 -17.55 -13.27 -5.09
CA TRP A 235 -17.91 -13.61 -6.47
C TRP A 235 -16.71 -13.66 -7.43
N GLY A 236 -15.47 -13.58 -6.92
CA GLY A 236 -14.24 -13.62 -7.74
C GLY A 236 -13.80 -12.29 -8.33
N PHE A 237 -14.63 -11.24 -8.30
CA PHE A 237 -14.19 -9.91 -8.75
C PHE A 237 -13.15 -9.33 -7.80
N VAL A 238 -12.00 -8.95 -8.34
CA VAL A 238 -11.03 -8.08 -7.67
C VAL A 238 -11.42 -6.63 -7.89
N GLU A 239 -11.64 -5.90 -6.80
CA GLU A 239 -12.10 -4.51 -6.76
C GLU A 239 -11.09 -3.61 -6.05
N LEU A 240 -10.92 -2.41 -6.59
CA LEU A 240 -10.17 -1.30 -6.02
C LEU A 240 -10.82 -0.80 -4.71
N VAL A 241 -10.03 -0.56 -3.66
CA VAL A 241 -10.48 0.03 -2.39
C VAL A 241 -9.86 1.42 -2.14
N LYS A 242 -8.64 1.68 -2.63
CA LYS A 242 -7.85 2.94 -2.57
C LYS A 242 -6.96 3.06 -3.84
N GLU A 243 -6.39 4.23 -4.16
CA GLU A 243 -5.30 4.55 -5.16
C GLU A 243 -3.85 4.48 -4.58
N THR A 244 -2.74 3.85 -5.03
CA THR A 244 -1.44 3.71 -4.26
C THR A 244 -0.33 4.72 -4.59
N GLU A 245 0.58 4.95 -3.63
CA GLU A 245 2.01 5.23 -3.93
C GLU A 245 3.04 4.16 -3.48
N ASP A 246 2.67 3.12 -2.73
CA ASP A 246 3.60 2.02 -2.33
C ASP A 246 4.21 1.22 -3.51
N GLU A 247 5.30 0.49 -3.25
CA GLU A 247 6.01 -0.36 -4.25
C GLU A 247 5.22 -1.63 -4.66
N ASN A 248 4.20 -2.01 -3.89
CA ASN A 248 3.42 -3.24 -4.05
C ASN A 248 1.92 -2.96 -3.83
N ASP A 249 1.05 -3.67 -4.56
CA ASP A 249 -0.40 -3.67 -4.32
C ASP A 249 -0.70 -4.73 -3.23
N VAL A 250 -1.74 -4.54 -2.39
CA VAL A 250 -2.24 -5.57 -1.46
C VAL A 250 -3.64 -6.02 -1.85
N LEU A 251 -3.86 -7.34 -1.93
CA LEU A 251 -5.17 -7.95 -2.16
C LEU A 251 -5.67 -8.66 -0.92
N PHE A 252 -6.81 -8.23 -0.38
CA PHE A 252 -7.52 -8.88 0.73
C PHE A 252 -8.64 -9.80 0.22
N GLY A 253 -8.95 -10.88 0.93
CA GLY A 253 -10.19 -11.64 0.70
C GLY A 253 -11.34 -11.08 1.53
N THR A 254 -12.59 -11.21 1.06
CA THR A 254 -13.77 -10.85 1.86
C THR A 254 -14.41 -12.05 2.57
N ASN A 255 -15.29 -11.77 3.53
CA ASN A 255 -16.34 -12.70 3.95
C ASN A 255 -17.53 -12.70 2.95
N GLU A 256 -18.59 -13.45 3.27
CA GLU A 256 -19.82 -13.55 2.47
C GLU A 256 -20.57 -12.21 2.37
N GLN A 257 -20.40 -11.34 3.36
CA GLN A 257 -21.00 -10.01 3.46
C GLN A 257 -20.23 -8.95 2.65
N GLY A 258 -19.05 -9.30 2.10
CA GLY A 258 -18.19 -8.39 1.34
C GLY A 258 -17.24 -7.55 2.21
N GLU A 259 -17.18 -7.82 3.51
CA GLU A 259 -16.27 -7.17 4.47
C GLU A 259 -14.86 -7.74 4.35
N ILE A 260 -13.84 -6.90 4.47
CA ILE A 260 -12.43 -7.27 4.31
C ILE A 260 -11.94 -8.11 5.51
N LEU A 261 -11.28 -9.24 5.22
CA LEU A 261 -10.60 -10.08 6.19
C LEU A 261 -9.10 -9.77 6.16
N GLU A 262 -8.61 -9.14 7.22
CA GLU A 262 -7.28 -8.51 7.30
C GLU A 262 -6.13 -9.54 7.28
N ASP A 263 -6.35 -10.65 7.97
CA ASP A 263 -5.47 -11.83 8.08
C ASP A 263 -5.41 -12.63 6.77
N ARG A 264 -6.36 -12.37 5.86
CA ARG A 264 -6.51 -13.00 4.55
C ARG A 264 -6.05 -12.03 3.47
N SER A 265 -4.73 -11.82 3.37
CA SER A 265 -4.12 -10.91 2.40
C SER A 265 -2.94 -11.51 1.64
N ILE A 266 -2.64 -10.94 0.47
CA ILE A 266 -1.40 -11.17 -0.30
C ILE A 266 -0.87 -9.84 -0.82
N THR A 267 0.43 -9.63 -0.68
CA THR A 267 1.18 -8.54 -1.32
C THR A 267 1.70 -9.00 -2.69
N VAL A 268 1.46 -8.20 -3.74
CA VAL A 268 1.95 -8.48 -5.11
C VAL A 268 2.57 -7.23 -5.70
N LYS A 269 3.48 -7.36 -6.68
CA LYS A 269 4.17 -6.19 -7.25
C LYS A 269 3.21 -5.17 -7.86
N LYS A 270 3.49 -3.87 -7.61
CA LYS A 270 2.62 -2.77 -8.02
C LYS A 270 2.18 -2.83 -9.49
N GLY A 271 0.89 -2.65 -9.69
CA GLY A 271 0.26 -2.64 -10.99
C GLY A 271 0.15 -4.02 -11.63
N ILE A 272 0.11 -5.09 -10.85
CA ILE A 272 -0.46 -6.36 -11.31
C ILE A 272 -1.99 -6.29 -11.19
N LEU A 273 -2.50 -5.77 -10.07
CA LEU A 273 -3.95 -5.77 -9.80
C LEU A 273 -4.69 -4.73 -10.64
N SER A 274 -4.16 -3.52 -10.76
CA SER A 274 -4.75 -2.45 -11.59
C SER A 274 -4.80 -2.75 -13.09
N LYS A 275 -4.11 -3.79 -13.57
CA LYS A 275 -4.12 -4.24 -14.97
C LYS A 275 -5.13 -5.37 -15.26
N ILE A 276 -5.96 -5.77 -14.29
CA ILE A 276 -6.99 -6.79 -14.49
C ILE A 276 -7.99 -6.35 -15.58
N LYS A 277 -8.02 -7.09 -16.70
CA LYS A 277 -8.98 -6.82 -17.78
C LYS A 277 -10.29 -7.52 -17.48
N ARG A 278 -11.36 -6.75 -17.35
CA ARG A 278 -12.74 -7.24 -17.29
C ARG A 278 -13.32 -7.29 -18.71
N GLY A 279 -14.08 -8.33 -19.04
CA GLY A 279 -14.68 -8.51 -20.38
C GLY A 279 -15.79 -9.55 -20.40
N GLU A 280 -16.24 -9.92 -21.59
CA GLU A 280 -17.29 -10.93 -21.80
C GLU A 280 -16.87 -11.95 -22.85
N LEU A 281 -17.15 -13.24 -22.58
CA LEU A 281 -16.87 -14.36 -23.47
C LEU A 281 -18.19 -15.07 -23.82
N SER A 282 -18.54 -15.08 -25.11
CA SER A 282 -19.79 -15.67 -25.62
C SER A 282 -19.55 -17.02 -26.30
N VAL A 283 -20.03 -18.11 -25.71
CA VAL A 283 -19.84 -19.49 -26.18
C VAL A 283 -21.13 -20.05 -26.78
N LYS A 284 -21.04 -20.67 -27.96
CA LYS A 284 -22.17 -21.37 -28.59
C LYS A 284 -22.29 -22.79 -28.02
N THR A 285 -23.41 -23.06 -27.35
CA THR A 285 -23.78 -24.39 -26.82
C THR A 285 -24.83 -25.05 -27.72
N LYS A 286 -25.14 -26.33 -27.45
CA LYS A 286 -26.21 -27.07 -28.13
C LYS A 286 -27.62 -26.44 -27.92
N THR A 287 -27.79 -25.60 -26.92
CA THR A 287 -29.06 -24.98 -26.50
C THR A 287 -29.14 -23.48 -26.76
N GLY A 288 -28.07 -22.83 -27.24
CA GLY A 288 -28.01 -21.38 -27.47
C GLY A 288 -26.63 -20.78 -27.18
N THR A 289 -26.49 -19.46 -27.30
CA THR A 289 -25.29 -18.75 -26.85
C THR A 289 -25.37 -18.46 -25.35
N VAL A 290 -24.30 -18.76 -24.61
CA VAL A 290 -24.14 -18.40 -23.20
C VAL A 290 -22.98 -17.40 -23.10
N THR A 291 -23.18 -16.29 -22.39
CA THR A 291 -22.17 -15.25 -22.19
C THR A 291 -21.72 -15.25 -20.74
N TYR A 292 -20.40 -15.29 -20.54
CA TYR A 292 -19.73 -15.28 -19.25
C TYR A 292 -19.01 -13.95 -19.07
N GLN A 293 -19.10 -13.34 -17.89
CA GLN A 293 -18.16 -12.27 -17.53
C GLN A 293 -16.80 -12.88 -17.24
N THR A 294 -15.73 -12.19 -17.60
CA THR A 294 -14.35 -12.66 -17.40
C THR A 294 -13.50 -11.62 -16.68
N SER A 295 -12.45 -12.08 -16.00
CA SER A 295 -11.43 -11.21 -15.42
C SER A 295 -10.06 -11.83 -15.53
N ASN A 296 -9.18 -11.14 -16.28
CA ASN A 296 -7.91 -11.68 -16.76
C ASN A 296 -6.75 -10.77 -16.30
N PHE A 297 -5.80 -11.33 -15.56
CA PHE A 297 -4.48 -10.74 -15.34
C PHE A 297 -3.54 -11.24 -16.44
N GLU A 298 -2.97 -10.32 -17.22
CA GLU A 298 -2.12 -10.66 -18.36
C GLU A 298 -0.64 -10.39 -18.11
N MET A 299 0.22 -11.23 -18.67
CA MET A 299 1.68 -11.00 -18.77
C MET A 299 2.38 -10.79 -17.41
N ILE A 300 1.92 -11.46 -16.35
CA ILE A 300 2.62 -11.52 -15.07
C ILE A 300 4.01 -12.14 -15.30
N ARG A 301 5.05 -11.54 -14.72
CA ARG A 301 6.47 -11.91 -14.96
C ARG A 301 7.10 -12.49 -13.70
N GLY A 302 7.06 -13.81 -13.60
CA GLY A 302 7.57 -14.57 -12.46
C GLY A 302 6.60 -15.69 -12.13
N ASP A 303 7.09 -16.93 -12.11
CA ASP A 303 6.22 -18.11 -11.99
C ASP A 303 5.69 -18.26 -10.56
N SER A 304 6.54 -18.02 -9.57
CA SER A 304 6.19 -18.04 -8.14
C SER A 304 5.24 -16.91 -7.75
N GLU A 305 5.37 -15.72 -8.33
CA GLU A 305 4.44 -14.59 -8.08
C GLU A 305 3.06 -14.86 -8.67
N ALA A 306 3.01 -15.35 -9.93
CA ALA A 306 1.76 -15.75 -10.57
C ALA A 306 1.09 -16.93 -9.84
N GLU A 307 1.86 -17.92 -9.37
CA GLU A 307 1.31 -19.02 -8.59
C GLU A 307 0.80 -18.58 -7.22
N ALA A 308 1.51 -17.69 -6.52
CA ALA A 308 1.06 -17.17 -5.22
C ALA A 308 -0.26 -16.39 -5.36
N LEU A 309 -0.38 -15.52 -6.35
CA LEU A 309 -1.62 -14.81 -6.65
C LEU A 309 -2.75 -15.77 -7.05
N PHE A 310 -2.48 -16.75 -7.94
CA PHE A 310 -3.45 -17.78 -8.32
C PHE A 310 -3.95 -18.56 -7.09
N LYS A 311 -3.04 -19.08 -6.26
CA LYS A 311 -3.40 -19.79 -5.02
C LYS A 311 -4.22 -18.93 -4.08
N PHE A 312 -3.89 -17.64 -3.94
CA PHE A 312 -4.67 -16.72 -3.12
C PHE A 312 -6.10 -16.55 -3.66
N LEU A 313 -6.25 -16.35 -4.96
CA LEU A 313 -7.55 -16.18 -5.61
C LEU A 313 -8.43 -17.44 -5.47
N SER A 314 -7.87 -18.63 -5.76
CA SER A 314 -8.55 -19.92 -5.62
C SER A 314 -8.84 -20.33 -4.18
N ASN A 315 -8.03 -19.91 -3.20
CA ASN A 315 -8.26 -20.21 -1.78
C ASN A 315 -9.34 -19.33 -1.14
N ASN A 316 -9.57 -18.13 -1.69
CA ASN A 316 -10.36 -17.08 -1.05
C ASN A 316 -11.59 -16.64 -1.87
N SER A 317 -11.93 -17.36 -2.94
CA SER A 317 -13.19 -17.22 -3.67
C SER A 317 -13.76 -18.59 -4.06
N PRO A 318 -15.09 -18.75 -4.18
CA PRO A 318 -15.76 -20.01 -4.54
C PRO A 318 -15.84 -20.25 -6.05
N VAL A 319 -15.08 -19.50 -6.86
CA VAL A 319 -15.06 -19.58 -8.33
C VAL A 319 -13.79 -20.25 -8.84
N GLU A 320 -13.85 -20.86 -10.02
CA GLU A 320 -12.67 -21.41 -10.67
C GLU A 320 -11.78 -20.29 -11.20
N TRP A 321 -10.48 -20.41 -10.92
CA TRP A 321 -9.43 -19.65 -11.57
C TRP A 321 -8.57 -20.60 -12.39
N SER A 322 -7.94 -20.07 -13.42
CA SER A 322 -6.87 -20.73 -14.18
C SER A 322 -5.58 -19.95 -14.08
N LEU A 323 -4.46 -20.68 -14.17
CA LEU A 323 -3.10 -20.17 -14.30
C LEU A 323 -2.47 -20.82 -15.53
N LEU A 324 -2.24 -20.02 -16.56
CA LEU A 324 -1.58 -20.44 -17.79
C LEU A 324 -0.16 -19.86 -17.84
N GLN A 325 0.84 -20.73 -17.77
CA GLN A 325 2.25 -20.38 -17.88
C GLN A 325 2.77 -20.72 -19.28
N ILE A 326 3.24 -19.71 -20.03
CA ILE A 326 3.77 -19.87 -21.38
C ILE A 326 5.17 -19.27 -21.52
N GLY A 327 5.80 -19.47 -22.67
CA GLY A 327 7.01 -18.77 -23.05
C GLY A 327 7.31 -18.92 -24.55
N LYS A 328 8.40 -18.28 -24.99
CA LYS A 328 9.07 -18.62 -26.24
C LYS A 328 10.50 -19.00 -25.92
N LYS A 329 11.09 -19.90 -26.73
CA LYS A 329 12.44 -20.43 -26.54
C LYS A 329 13.48 -19.29 -26.51
N GLY A 330 13.89 -18.88 -25.30
CA GLY A 330 14.86 -17.81 -25.06
C GLY A 330 14.29 -16.52 -24.44
N ASP A 331 12.97 -16.35 -24.32
CA ASP A 331 12.38 -15.30 -23.46
C ASP A 331 12.22 -15.82 -22.02
N LYS A 332 12.11 -14.89 -21.07
CA LYS A 332 11.56 -15.18 -19.74
C LYS A 332 10.10 -15.63 -19.87
N GLY A 333 9.61 -16.41 -18.91
CA GLY A 333 8.21 -16.86 -18.89
C GLY A 333 7.20 -15.70 -18.84
N GLN A 334 5.99 -15.96 -19.36
CA GLN A 334 4.83 -15.07 -19.22
C GLN A 334 3.69 -15.89 -18.63
N ASN A 335 2.99 -15.32 -17.65
CA ASN A 335 1.93 -15.98 -16.92
C ASN A 335 0.63 -15.18 -17.02
N PHE A 336 -0.48 -15.91 -17.13
CA PHE A 336 -1.83 -15.37 -17.27
C PHE A 336 -2.70 -16.03 -16.20
N ILE A 337 -3.52 -15.23 -15.52
CA ILE A 337 -4.49 -15.73 -14.52
C ILE A 337 -5.88 -15.26 -14.95
N SER A 338 -6.86 -16.14 -14.92
CA SER A 338 -8.18 -15.88 -15.51
C SER A 338 -9.30 -16.57 -14.74
N SER A 339 -10.49 -15.96 -14.75
CA SER A 339 -11.73 -16.59 -14.28
C SER A 339 -12.92 -16.13 -15.13
N SER A 340 -13.89 -17.02 -15.30
CA SER A 340 -15.25 -16.73 -15.78
C SER A 340 -16.29 -16.56 -14.65
N HIS A 341 -15.84 -16.44 -13.39
CA HIS A 341 -16.65 -16.22 -12.18
C HIS A 341 -17.74 -17.27 -11.93
N ASP A 342 -17.51 -18.49 -12.38
CA ASP A 342 -18.36 -19.67 -12.17
C ASP A 342 -17.69 -20.62 -11.16
N CYS A 343 -18.47 -21.38 -10.39
CA CYS A 343 -17.95 -22.33 -9.38
C CYS A 343 -17.21 -23.54 -9.96
N CYS A 344 -17.47 -23.81 -11.23
CA CYS A 344 -17.39 -25.16 -11.78
C CYS A 344 -17.00 -25.17 -13.27
N ILE A 345 -16.71 -23.99 -13.86
CA ILE A 345 -16.27 -23.82 -15.25
C ILE A 345 -15.36 -22.58 -15.40
N GLU A 346 -14.06 -22.79 -15.61
CA GLU A 346 -13.16 -21.74 -16.14
C GLU A 346 -13.14 -21.72 -17.69
N ARG A 347 -13.31 -20.54 -18.30
CA ARG A 347 -13.31 -20.35 -19.77
C ARG A 347 -12.39 -19.23 -20.27
N GLY A 348 -12.00 -18.28 -19.42
CA GLY A 348 -11.13 -17.16 -19.80
C GLY A 348 -9.74 -17.62 -20.22
N GLY A 349 -9.14 -18.53 -19.44
CA GLY A 349 -7.82 -19.10 -19.69
C GLY A 349 -7.76 -19.90 -20.98
N MET A 350 -8.84 -20.57 -21.36
CA MET A 350 -8.95 -21.27 -22.65
C MET A 350 -9.01 -20.31 -23.84
N SER A 351 -9.74 -19.20 -23.74
CA SER A 351 -9.73 -18.15 -24.78
C SER A 351 -8.35 -17.51 -24.93
N ILE A 352 -7.58 -17.39 -23.84
CA ILE A 352 -6.18 -16.93 -23.86
C ILE A 352 -5.28 -18.00 -24.48
N LEU A 353 -5.46 -19.28 -24.11
CA LEU A 353 -4.67 -20.41 -24.57
C LEU A 353 -4.70 -20.52 -26.11
N GLU A 354 -5.89 -20.55 -26.70
CA GLU A 354 -6.05 -20.64 -28.16
C GLU A 354 -5.37 -19.46 -28.88
N GLU A 355 -5.52 -18.24 -28.36
CA GLU A 355 -4.89 -17.04 -28.91
C GLU A 355 -3.35 -17.12 -28.84
N LYS A 356 -2.77 -17.59 -27.73
CA LYS A 356 -1.31 -17.66 -27.57
C LYS A 356 -0.70 -18.85 -28.33
N ILE A 357 -1.40 -19.97 -28.47
CA ILE A 357 -1.00 -21.06 -29.38
C ILE A 357 -0.95 -20.54 -30.83
N ALA A 358 -2.00 -19.85 -31.28
CA ALA A 358 -2.03 -19.24 -32.62
C ALA A 358 -0.93 -18.16 -32.79
N GLY A 359 -0.59 -17.44 -31.72
CA GLY A 359 0.55 -16.53 -31.64
C GLY A 359 1.93 -17.21 -31.57
N GLY A 360 2.01 -18.54 -31.63
CA GLY A 360 3.26 -19.31 -31.62
C GLY A 360 4.03 -19.25 -30.29
N TYR A 361 3.34 -19.42 -29.16
CA TYR A 361 3.93 -19.59 -27.84
C TYR A 361 3.91 -21.07 -27.40
N THR A 362 4.96 -21.49 -26.70
CA THR A 362 5.05 -22.79 -26.02
C THR A 362 4.30 -22.72 -24.67
N ILE A 363 3.44 -23.69 -24.41
CA ILE A 363 2.84 -23.90 -23.09
C ILE A 363 3.88 -24.57 -22.19
N ARG A 364 4.02 -24.08 -20.96
CA ARG A 364 4.91 -24.66 -19.94
C ARG A 364 4.12 -25.43 -18.88
N ARG A 365 2.99 -24.85 -18.45
CA ARG A 365 2.07 -25.41 -17.45
C ARG A 365 0.69 -24.76 -17.62
N HIS A 366 -0.37 -25.54 -17.49
CA HIS A 366 -1.75 -25.06 -17.47
C HIS A 366 -2.44 -25.66 -16.25
N VAL A 367 -2.97 -24.79 -15.38
CA VAL A 367 -3.66 -25.18 -14.15
C VAL A 367 -5.03 -24.54 -14.13
N HIS A 368 -6.06 -25.25 -13.64
CA HIS A 368 -7.25 -24.60 -13.09
C HIS A 368 -7.55 -25.10 -11.67
N SER A 369 -8.45 -24.42 -10.95
CA SER A 369 -8.76 -24.74 -9.56
C SER A 369 -10.20 -25.21 -9.38
N HIS A 370 -10.39 -26.31 -8.65
CA HIS A 370 -11.71 -26.81 -8.28
C HIS A 370 -12.09 -26.36 -6.85
N PRO A 371 -12.82 -25.24 -6.67
CA PRO A 371 -13.21 -24.72 -5.36
C PRO A 371 -14.22 -25.62 -4.64
N ASN A 372 -14.85 -26.55 -5.34
CA ASN A 372 -15.74 -27.57 -4.77
C ASN A 372 -14.99 -28.76 -4.12
N GLY A 373 -13.65 -28.83 -4.21
CA GLY A 373 -12.83 -29.87 -3.59
C GLY A 373 -12.65 -31.16 -4.41
N THR A 374 -13.23 -31.26 -5.62
CA THR A 374 -13.12 -32.49 -6.43
C THR A 374 -11.75 -32.66 -7.07
N ARG A 375 -11.23 -33.89 -7.01
CA ARG A 375 -10.05 -34.34 -7.78
C ARG A 375 -10.45 -35.03 -9.08
N ALA A 376 -11.74 -35.29 -9.31
CA ALA A 376 -12.18 -35.83 -10.59
C ALA A 376 -12.06 -34.74 -11.66
N ALA A 377 -11.45 -35.09 -12.79
CA ALA A 377 -11.51 -34.24 -13.98
C ALA A 377 -12.97 -34.07 -14.42
N SER A 378 -13.37 -32.87 -14.85
CA SER A 378 -14.71 -32.60 -15.36
C SER A 378 -14.98 -33.42 -16.64
N ALA A 379 -15.76 -34.49 -16.51
CA ALA A 379 -16.19 -35.35 -17.61
C ALA A 379 -17.48 -34.78 -18.24
N ASP A 380 -17.43 -33.53 -18.69
CA ASP A 380 -18.63 -32.70 -18.81
C ASP A 380 -19.53 -32.99 -20.03
N TRP A 381 -20.85 -32.88 -19.78
CA TRP A 381 -21.96 -33.37 -20.60
C TRP A 381 -22.21 -32.55 -21.88
N VAL A 382 -21.48 -31.45 -22.07
CA VAL A 382 -21.64 -30.50 -23.20
C VAL A 382 -20.44 -30.39 -24.15
N ASN A 383 -19.49 -31.35 -24.11
CA ASN A 383 -18.29 -31.42 -24.96
C ASN A 383 -17.16 -30.41 -24.63
N PHE A 384 -17.06 -29.91 -23.39
CA PHE A 384 -16.04 -28.92 -23.00
C PHE A 384 -15.48 -29.16 -21.58
N GLY A 385 -15.22 -30.41 -21.22
CA GLY A 385 -14.60 -30.78 -19.94
C GLY A 385 -13.08 -30.92 -20.01
N ASP A 386 -12.45 -31.08 -18.84
CA ASP A 386 -11.00 -31.08 -18.58
C ASP A 386 -10.19 -31.98 -19.52
N VAL A 387 -10.73 -33.15 -19.89
CA VAL A 387 -10.08 -34.10 -20.80
C VAL A 387 -9.82 -33.46 -22.18
N ILE A 388 -10.75 -32.63 -22.65
CA ILE A 388 -10.64 -31.90 -23.92
C ILE A 388 -9.69 -30.70 -23.78
N PHE A 389 -9.61 -30.08 -22.59
CA PHE A 389 -8.59 -29.05 -22.30
C PHE A 389 -7.17 -29.65 -22.24
N TYR A 390 -7.00 -30.86 -21.70
CA TYR A 390 -5.77 -31.64 -21.79
C TYR A 390 -5.40 -32.02 -23.23
N GLU A 391 -6.38 -32.33 -24.10
CA GLU A 391 -6.13 -32.61 -25.52
C GLU A 391 -5.58 -31.42 -26.31
N ASN A 392 -6.00 -30.20 -25.99
CA ASN A 392 -5.57 -28.98 -26.68
C ASN A 392 -4.29 -28.34 -26.07
N SER A 393 -3.89 -28.74 -24.86
CA SER A 393 -2.72 -28.19 -24.15
C SER A 393 -1.39 -28.85 -24.56
N VAL A 394 -0.89 -28.58 -25.78
CA VAL A 394 0.27 -29.29 -26.38
C VAL A 394 1.38 -28.36 -26.91
N ASP A 395 2.64 -28.70 -26.60
CA ASP A 395 3.88 -28.08 -27.15
C ASP A 395 4.57 -28.97 -28.21
N GLU A 396 5.50 -28.41 -28.99
CA GLU A 396 6.36 -29.10 -29.97
C GLU A 396 6.95 -30.43 -29.46
N LYS A 397 7.28 -30.54 -28.17
CA LYS A 397 7.86 -31.75 -27.55
C LYS A 397 6.85 -32.69 -26.88
N ARG A 398 5.55 -32.41 -26.95
CA ARG A 398 4.45 -33.21 -26.35
C ARG A 398 4.53 -33.49 -24.83
N LYS A 399 5.45 -32.87 -24.08
CA LYS A 399 5.39 -32.89 -22.60
C LYS A 399 4.23 -32.00 -22.16
N ARG A 400 3.11 -32.60 -21.77
CA ARG A 400 1.92 -31.90 -21.27
C ARG A 400 1.99 -31.81 -19.74
N ILE A 401 1.70 -30.62 -19.22
CA ILE A 401 1.54 -30.39 -17.78
C ILE A 401 0.21 -29.64 -17.61
N PHE A 402 -0.87 -30.43 -17.57
CA PHE A 402 -2.19 -29.99 -17.17
C PHE A 402 -2.43 -30.47 -15.73
N GLU A 403 -2.82 -29.54 -14.86
CA GLU A 403 -2.96 -29.78 -13.43
C GLU A 403 -4.28 -29.20 -12.91
N ILE A 404 -4.77 -29.77 -11.81
CA ILE A 404 -5.91 -29.23 -11.06
C ILE A 404 -5.44 -28.92 -9.65
N TYR A 405 -5.60 -27.65 -9.25
CA TYR A 405 -5.38 -27.19 -7.90
C TYR A 405 -6.64 -27.41 -7.06
N VAL A 406 -6.49 -27.99 -5.86
CA VAL A 406 -7.63 -28.25 -4.96
C VAL A 406 -7.41 -27.49 -3.65
N PRO A 407 -8.03 -26.30 -3.47
CA PRO A 407 -7.81 -25.40 -2.33
C PRO A 407 -7.88 -26.07 -0.96
N GLN A 408 -8.86 -26.96 -0.76
CA GLN A 408 -9.08 -27.71 0.50
C GLN A 408 -7.90 -28.63 0.87
N THR A 409 -6.98 -28.89 -0.06
CA THR A 409 -5.79 -29.74 0.17
C THR A 409 -4.48 -29.00 -0.04
N GLY A 410 -4.49 -27.81 -0.64
CA GLY A 410 -3.28 -27.04 -1.00
C GLY A 410 -2.40 -27.66 -2.08
N PHE A 411 -2.77 -28.84 -2.62
CA PHE A 411 -1.97 -29.60 -3.58
C PHE A 411 -2.46 -29.41 -5.02
N PHE A 412 -1.52 -29.51 -5.96
CA PHE A 412 -1.80 -29.71 -7.38
C PHE A 412 -1.83 -31.20 -7.71
N TYR A 413 -2.78 -31.62 -8.54
CA TYR A 413 -2.86 -32.98 -9.09
C TYR A 413 -2.58 -32.93 -10.59
N GLN A 414 -1.79 -33.86 -11.12
CA GLN A 414 -1.43 -33.92 -12.53
C GLN A 414 -2.32 -34.92 -13.29
N TYR A 415 -2.64 -34.65 -14.56
CA TYR A 415 -3.58 -35.44 -15.37
C TYR A 415 -3.00 -35.87 -16.72
N ASN A 416 -3.50 -37.00 -17.24
CA ASN A 416 -3.34 -37.42 -18.64
C ASN A 416 -4.67 -37.86 -19.27
N GLU A 417 -4.63 -38.38 -20.50
CA GLU A 417 -5.81 -38.91 -21.23
C GLU A 417 -6.64 -39.97 -20.49
N ASN A 418 -6.09 -40.58 -19.43
CA ASN A 418 -6.76 -41.60 -18.60
C ASN A 418 -7.23 -41.07 -17.23
N GLY A 419 -7.02 -39.77 -16.92
CA GLY A 419 -7.41 -39.13 -15.66
C GLY A 419 -6.23 -38.74 -14.75
N ILE A 420 -6.44 -38.80 -13.44
CA ILE A 420 -5.48 -38.38 -12.41
C ILE A 420 -4.23 -39.29 -12.42
N ILE A 421 -3.03 -38.72 -12.46
CA ILE A 421 -1.75 -39.42 -12.33
C ILE A 421 -1.31 -39.48 -10.85
N GLY A 422 -1.47 -38.38 -10.12
CA GLY A 422 -1.07 -38.23 -8.72
C GLY A 422 -0.93 -36.75 -8.36
N LYS A 423 -0.19 -36.40 -7.30
CA LYS A 423 0.20 -35.01 -7.05
C LYS A 423 1.33 -34.60 -7.99
N ALA A 424 1.36 -33.33 -8.42
CA ALA A 424 2.50 -32.82 -9.21
C ALA A 424 3.83 -32.91 -8.42
N GLU A 425 3.79 -32.61 -7.11
CA GLU A 425 4.91 -32.67 -6.16
C GLU A 425 5.63 -34.04 -6.09
N ASP A 426 4.92 -35.13 -6.41
CA ASP A 426 5.47 -36.49 -6.40
C ASP A 426 6.31 -36.77 -7.67
N TYR A 427 6.15 -35.97 -8.73
CA TYR A 427 6.77 -36.17 -10.05
C TYR A 427 7.83 -35.11 -10.42
N GLU A 428 8.05 -34.06 -9.62
CA GLU A 428 9.11 -33.05 -9.84
C GLU A 428 10.55 -33.55 -9.56
N LYS A 429 10.78 -34.87 -9.45
CA LYS A 429 12.04 -35.47 -8.96
C LYS A 429 12.75 -36.41 -9.95
N GLU A 430 12.33 -36.46 -11.22
CA GLU A 430 12.94 -37.26 -12.30
C GLU A 430 13.49 -36.41 -13.47
#